data_AF-A0A7Y2FVW3-F1
#
_entry.id   AF-A0A7Y2FVW3-F1
#
_cell.length_a   1.000
_cell.length_b   1.000
_cell.length_c   1.000
_cell.angle_alpha   90.00
_cell.angle_beta   90.00
_cell.angle_gamma   90.00
#
_symmetry.space_group_name_H-M   'P 1'
#
loop_
_entity.id
_entity.type
_entity.pdbx_description
1 polymer ?
#
loop_
_entity_poly.entity_id
_entity_poly.type
_entity_poly.pdbx_seq_one_letter_code
_entity_poly.pdbx_strand_id
1 'polypeptide(L)'
;PWGRQVKWLNSGTAYGITNSLTMHFGLADHNSIDSCIISWPSGGVDRYTDLQPNTHYTAIEGACIEVVVELDISKLELSCEDDAIEVSTTFPKTLIFSNGETGNMVELDSEGIFSAQSSDTICYNSSGTYFITRIPELSMPVINYSGLVQLCEGDLLSLEANIDTPISWQDGSDSIGYIVNSAGEYFFINANECDTLVSDKLSVEYTTFDYRDSLIVLEEVDDINLYVEADSMLWYSDAMGNNVITNENELLLTQLDSDTQVYFQVFANRQIPSSIGGELLSQITPEYSPENINPTMLFDILQPTVLESFEVETDSAGLRRFMIMQGSDTLHRYDINLSVGVNQVTLNQSLMEGTYSLTTDRDINTISFGYFGPRLVSHSSTPVAYPFYVNNLLRINSSGFGNGFYYYLYNLKARPYFEECMSNIYQFNIQLDTTTHTQEIDILPGDIHLFPNPTQGSLTISGDKNRIYDFYVVDPLGQTVLRSRGLNPQSTFQIEASSLPQGLYTLMLRLDEKWISKTFVKL
;
A
#
# COMPACT_ATOMS: atom_id res chain seq x y z
N PRO A 1 -66.86 32.56 -17.95
CA PRO A 1 -66.17 31.60 -18.84
C PRO A 1 -64.66 31.70 -18.63
N TRP A 2 -64.10 30.71 -17.93
CA TRP A 2 -62.66 30.52 -17.91
C TRP A 2 -62.21 30.28 -19.36
N GLY A 3 -61.35 31.06 -19.99
CA GLY A 3 -60.76 32.35 -19.70
C GLY A 3 -59.74 32.51 -20.80
N ARG A 4 -59.99 33.33 -21.83
CA ARG A 4 -59.08 33.44 -22.99
C ARG A 4 -57.70 33.82 -22.47
N GLN A 5 -56.74 32.92 -22.57
CA GLN A 5 -55.34 33.20 -22.26
C GLN A 5 -54.65 33.67 -23.53
N VAL A 6 -53.83 34.70 -23.41
CA VAL A 6 -53.03 35.22 -24.52
C VAL A 6 -51.60 35.39 -24.01
N LYS A 7 -50.64 34.81 -24.73
CA LYS A 7 -49.22 35.02 -24.51
C LYS A 7 -48.60 35.57 -25.79
N TRP A 8 -47.60 36.41 -25.62
CA TRP A 8 -46.82 36.98 -26.72
C TRP A 8 -45.42 36.41 -26.64
N LEU A 9 -44.97 35.82 -27.73
CA LEU A 9 -43.61 35.30 -27.86
C LEU A 9 -42.83 36.23 -28.78
N ASN A 10 -41.80 36.88 -28.22
CA ASN A 10 -40.87 37.70 -28.98
C ASN A 10 -39.47 37.07 -28.84
N SER A 11 -38.82 36.73 -29.94
CA SER A 11 -37.43 36.29 -29.95
C SER A 11 -36.57 37.33 -30.68
N GLY A 12 -35.37 37.62 -30.17
CA GLY A 12 -34.35 38.40 -30.90
C GLY A 12 -34.51 39.93 -30.93
N THR A 13 -35.17 40.56 -29.96
CA THR A 13 -35.33 42.03 -29.95
C THR A 13 -34.09 42.80 -29.47
N ALA A 14 -33.02 42.12 -29.05
CA ALA A 14 -31.73 42.70 -28.66
C ALA A 14 -30.57 41.71 -28.94
N TYR A 15 -29.34 42.22 -29.07
CA TYR A 15 -28.14 41.39 -29.32
C TYR A 15 -27.92 40.40 -28.17
N GLY A 16 -27.95 39.10 -28.47
CA GLY A 16 -27.62 38.02 -27.53
C GLY A 16 -28.76 37.51 -26.64
N ILE A 17 -30.01 37.99 -26.79
CA ILE A 17 -31.16 37.47 -26.03
C ILE A 17 -31.97 36.50 -26.90
N THR A 18 -31.92 35.21 -26.58
CA THR A 18 -32.79 34.18 -27.13
C THR A 18 -33.88 33.83 -26.13
N ASN A 19 -35.15 33.90 -26.55
CA ASN A 19 -36.26 33.33 -25.79
C ASN A 19 -36.60 31.96 -26.37
N SER A 20 -36.98 31.01 -25.51
CA SER A 20 -37.53 29.73 -25.98
C SER A 20 -38.77 29.98 -26.82
N LEU A 21 -38.92 29.25 -27.94
CA LEU A 21 -40.11 29.30 -28.77
C LEU A 21 -41.31 28.53 -28.16
N THR A 22 -41.13 27.96 -26.97
CA THR A 22 -42.16 27.20 -26.27
C THR A 22 -43.03 28.11 -25.40
N MET A 23 -44.35 28.01 -25.53
CA MET A 23 -45.32 28.72 -24.69
C MET A 23 -46.15 27.73 -23.87
N HIS A 24 -46.15 27.91 -22.54
CA HIS A 24 -46.97 27.09 -21.64
C HIS A 24 -48.28 27.79 -21.31
N PHE A 25 -49.40 27.08 -21.45
CA PHE A 25 -50.73 27.55 -21.02
C PHE A 25 -51.25 26.62 -19.92
N GLY A 26 -51.41 27.16 -18.71
CA GLY A 26 -51.88 26.38 -17.56
C GLY A 26 -53.40 26.26 -17.59
N LEU A 27 -53.92 25.03 -17.48
CA LEU A 27 -55.34 24.76 -17.54
C LEU A 27 -56.06 24.62 -16.18
N ALA A 28 -55.33 24.75 -15.06
CA ALA A 28 -55.88 24.50 -13.71
C ALA A 28 -56.68 23.18 -13.69
N ASP A 29 -57.91 23.17 -13.18
CA ASP A 29 -58.76 21.97 -13.05
C ASP A 29 -59.58 21.65 -14.32
N HIS A 30 -59.30 22.32 -15.46
CA HIS A 30 -60.06 22.12 -16.68
C HIS A 30 -59.39 21.12 -17.64
N ASN A 31 -60.22 20.28 -18.26
CA ASN A 31 -59.79 19.15 -19.07
C ASN A 31 -60.17 19.27 -20.56
N SER A 32 -60.46 20.48 -21.05
CA SER A 32 -60.83 20.69 -22.46
C SER A 32 -60.32 22.02 -22.98
N ILE A 33 -59.87 22.02 -24.24
CA ILE A 33 -59.44 23.20 -24.98
C ILE A 33 -60.46 23.44 -26.09
N ASP A 34 -61.13 24.59 -26.08
CA ASP A 34 -62.11 24.95 -27.12
C ASP A 34 -61.40 25.26 -28.45
N SER A 35 -60.43 26.17 -28.44
CA SER A 35 -59.55 26.40 -29.59
C SER A 35 -58.23 27.05 -29.20
N CYS A 36 -57.20 26.79 -30.00
CA CYS A 36 -55.95 27.53 -30.02
C CYS A 36 -55.90 28.41 -31.27
N ILE A 37 -55.56 29.68 -31.11
CA ILE A 37 -55.41 30.63 -32.21
C ILE A 37 -53.99 31.17 -32.16
N ILE A 38 -53.22 30.95 -33.23
CA ILE A 38 -51.85 31.43 -33.38
C ILE A 38 -51.86 32.56 -34.39
N SER A 39 -51.46 33.76 -33.97
CA SER A 39 -51.26 34.91 -34.86
C SER A 39 -49.77 35.05 -35.14
N TRP A 40 -49.39 34.84 -36.39
CA TRP A 40 -48.00 34.75 -36.81
C TRP A 40 -47.42 36.12 -37.22
N PRO A 41 -46.09 36.28 -37.19
CA PRO A 41 -45.43 37.52 -37.62
C PRO A 41 -45.70 37.92 -39.07
N SER A 42 -46.02 36.97 -39.97
CA SER A 42 -46.36 37.27 -41.36
C SER A 42 -47.72 37.99 -41.51
N GLY A 43 -48.54 37.98 -40.45
CA GLY A 43 -49.95 38.38 -40.48
C GLY A 43 -50.92 37.22 -40.68
N GLY A 44 -50.43 36.00 -40.92
CA GLY A 44 -51.23 34.78 -40.94
C GLY A 44 -51.87 34.46 -39.59
N VAL A 45 -53.04 33.81 -39.61
CA VAL A 45 -53.73 33.35 -38.40
C VAL A 45 -54.16 31.90 -38.59
N ASP A 46 -53.59 31.01 -37.78
CA ASP A 46 -54.01 29.62 -37.71
C ASP A 46 -54.97 29.42 -36.53
N ARG A 47 -55.96 28.55 -36.73
CA ARG A 47 -56.93 28.15 -35.70
C ARG A 47 -57.02 26.64 -35.64
N TYR A 48 -56.78 26.09 -34.46
CA TYR A 48 -56.83 24.66 -34.18
C TYR A 48 -57.90 24.36 -33.14
N THR A 49 -58.63 23.27 -33.36
CA THR A 49 -59.63 22.70 -32.44
C THR A 49 -59.19 21.30 -32.02
N ASP A 50 -59.85 20.71 -31.02
CA ASP A 50 -59.65 19.30 -30.62
C ASP A 50 -58.26 18.97 -30.02
N LEU A 51 -57.60 19.98 -29.46
CA LEU A 51 -56.33 19.80 -28.75
C LEU A 51 -56.55 19.13 -27.39
N GLN A 52 -55.66 18.21 -27.05
CA GLN A 52 -55.66 17.51 -25.78
C GLN A 52 -54.96 18.35 -24.70
N PRO A 53 -55.53 18.44 -23.49
CA PRO A 53 -54.82 18.97 -22.32
C PRO A 53 -53.50 18.22 -22.05
N ASN A 54 -52.59 18.83 -21.27
CA ASN A 54 -51.32 18.21 -20.86
C ASN A 54 -50.47 17.65 -22.01
N THR A 55 -50.55 18.26 -23.19
CA THR A 55 -49.85 17.79 -24.39
C THR A 55 -48.97 18.91 -24.94
N HIS A 56 -47.72 18.57 -25.28
CA HIS A 56 -46.80 19.50 -25.93
C HIS A 56 -47.02 19.44 -27.44
N TYR A 57 -47.34 20.58 -28.06
CA TYR A 57 -47.53 20.69 -29.51
C TYR A 57 -46.43 21.52 -30.17
N THR A 58 -46.03 21.12 -31.38
CA THR A 58 -45.32 21.96 -32.36
C THR A 58 -46.31 22.44 -33.41
N ALA A 59 -46.17 23.70 -33.84
CA ALA A 59 -47.02 24.28 -34.88
C ALA A 59 -46.15 24.93 -35.95
N ILE A 60 -46.51 24.70 -37.21
CA ILE A 60 -45.86 25.30 -38.38
C ILE A 60 -46.87 26.21 -39.07
N GLU A 61 -46.47 27.46 -39.27
CA GLU A 61 -47.31 28.52 -39.83
C GLU A 61 -47.97 28.11 -41.16
N GLY A 62 -49.30 28.18 -41.20
CA GLY A 62 -50.11 27.89 -42.39
C GLY A 62 -50.10 26.43 -42.82
N ALA A 63 -49.54 25.52 -42.00
CA ALA A 63 -49.36 24.13 -42.34
C ALA A 63 -50.04 23.17 -41.35
N CYS A 64 -49.63 23.14 -40.08
CA CYS A 64 -50.04 22.08 -39.15
C CYS A 64 -49.82 22.43 -37.67
N ILE A 65 -50.46 21.63 -36.80
CA ILE A 65 -50.12 21.48 -35.39
C ILE A 65 -50.05 19.99 -35.04
N GLU A 66 -49.00 19.56 -34.35
CA GLU A 66 -48.78 18.15 -34.00
C GLU A 66 -48.22 18.01 -32.58
N VAL A 67 -48.49 16.88 -31.94
CA VAL A 67 -47.83 16.54 -30.67
C VAL A 67 -46.33 16.42 -30.92
N VAL A 68 -45.49 16.98 -30.06
CA VAL A 68 -44.03 16.85 -30.17
C VAL A 68 -43.67 15.36 -30.14
N VAL A 69 -42.71 14.96 -30.97
CA VAL A 69 -42.22 13.57 -30.96
C VAL A 69 -41.61 13.25 -29.60
N GLU A 70 -42.12 12.22 -28.95
CA GLU A 70 -41.53 11.64 -27.74
C GLU A 70 -41.02 10.23 -28.06
N LEU A 71 -39.81 9.95 -27.62
CA LEU A 71 -39.18 8.63 -27.72
C LEU A 71 -39.24 7.96 -26.35
N ASP A 72 -39.63 6.69 -26.34
CA ASP A 72 -39.52 5.79 -25.20
C ASP A 72 -38.22 5.00 -25.35
N ILE A 73 -37.27 5.25 -24.44
CA ILE A 73 -35.92 4.69 -24.48
C ILE A 73 -35.72 3.87 -23.20
N SER A 74 -35.45 2.58 -23.36
CA SER A 74 -35.35 1.63 -22.24
C SER A 74 -34.23 1.94 -21.23
N LYS A 75 -33.08 2.45 -21.70
CA LYS A 75 -31.93 2.89 -20.89
C LYS A 75 -31.06 3.87 -21.68
N LEU A 76 -30.21 4.64 -21.00
CA LEU A 76 -29.30 5.61 -21.64
C LEU A 76 -27.84 5.14 -21.70
N GLU A 77 -27.56 3.93 -21.22
CA GLU A 77 -26.21 3.36 -21.17
C GLU A 77 -26.20 1.96 -21.82
N LEU A 78 -25.24 1.75 -22.72
CA LEU A 78 -25.02 0.48 -23.41
C LEU A 78 -24.35 -0.53 -22.47
N SER A 79 -24.86 -1.76 -22.50
CA SER A 79 -24.30 -2.90 -21.77
C SER A 79 -23.00 -3.38 -22.42
N CYS A 80 -22.34 -4.30 -21.74
CA CYS A 80 -21.07 -4.91 -22.15
C CYS A 80 -21.26 -6.05 -23.17
N GLU A 81 -22.45 -6.66 -23.23
CA GLU A 81 -22.74 -7.85 -24.06
C GLU A 81 -23.34 -7.53 -25.44
N ASP A 82 -22.98 -6.40 -26.07
CA ASP A 82 -23.56 -5.94 -27.34
C ASP A 82 -25.10 -5.76 -27.30
N ASP A 83 -25.68 -5.54 -26.10
CA ASP A 83 -27.12 -5.31 -25.97
C ASP A 83 -27.50 -3.98 -26.59
N ALA A 84 -28.27 -4.04 -27.67
CA ALA A 84 -28.86 -2.85 -28.24
C ALA A 84 -29.94 -2.27 -27.32
N ILE A 85 -30.00 -0.94 -27.27
CA ILE A 85 -31.06 -0.20 -26.57
C ILE A 85 -32.27 -0.16 -27.47
N GLU A 86 -33.39 -0.71 -27.01
CA GLU A 86 -34.67 -0.56 -27.70
C GLU A 86 -35.17 0.87 -27.52
N VAL A 87 -35.44 1.52 -28.65
CA VAL A 87 -36.11 2.83 -28.73
C VAL A 87 -37.40 2.66 -29.49
N SER A 88 -38.49 3.14 -28.91
CA SER A 88 -39.81 3.12 -29.55
C SER A 88 -40.51 4.48 -29.47
N THR A 89 -41.58 4.66 -30.23
CA THR A 89 -42.43 5.86 -30.14
C THR A 89 -43.89 5.49 -30.39
N THR A 90 -44.80 6.22 -29.73
CA THR A 90 -46.23 6.19 -30.03
C THR A 90 -46.64 7.26 -31.05
N PHE A 91 -45.69 8.01 -31.61
CA PHE A 91 -45.97 9.04 -32.60
C PHE A 91 -46.60 8.43 -33.86
N PRO A 92 -47.69 9.00 -34.40
CA PRO A 92 -48.50 8.35 -35.43
C PRO A 92 -47.87 8.31 -36.83
N LYS A 93 -46.72 8.97 -37.03
CA LYS A 93 -46.01 9.03 -38.31
C LYS A 93 -44.64 8.37 -38.19
N THR A 94 -44.11 7.90 -39.32
CA THR A 94 -42.76 7.35 -39.40
C THR A 94 -41.72 8.41 -39.05
N LEU A 95 -40.74 8.01 -38.23
CA LEU A 95 -39.60 8.84 -37.90
C LEU A 95 -38.36 8.43 -38.70
N ILE A 96 -37.45 9.39 -38.86
CA ILE A 96 -36.09 9.23 -39.34
C ILE A 96 -35.18 9.51 -38.13
N PHE A 97 -34.43 8.51 -37.70
CA PHE A 97 -33.55 8.59 -36.55
C PHE A 97 -32.17 9.14 -36.96
N SER A 98 -31.40 9.65 -35.99
CA SER A 98 -30.10 10.27 -36.24
C SER A 98 -29.03 9.29 -36.74
N ASN A 99 -29.23 7.98 -36.53
CA ASN A 99 -28.41 6.91 -37.13
C ASN A 99 -28.79 6.61 -38.60
N GLY A 100 -29.81 7.27 -39.15
CA GLY A 100 -30.28 7.11 -40.53
C GLY A 100 -31.36 6.04 -40.70
N GLU A 101 -31.71 5.30 -39.65
CA GLU A 101 -32.80 4.34 -39.68
C GLU A 101 -34.17 5.02 -39.70
N THR A 102 -35.18 4.28 -40.17
CA THR A 102 -36.55 4.80 -40.27
C THR A 102 -37.55 3.81 -39.71
N GLY A 103 -38.52 4.30 -38.94
CA GLY A 103 -39.53 3.45 -38.33
C GLY A 103 -40.16 4.11 -37.11
N ASN A 104 -40.85 3.30 -36.32
CA ASN A 104 -41.38 3.70 -35.00
C ASN A 104 -40.71 2.92 -33.86
N MET A 105 -39.76 2.05 -34.20
CA MET A 105 -38.97 1.23 -33.28
C MET A 105 -37.61 0.97 -33.95
N VAL A 106 -36.52 1.17 -33.20
CA VAL A 106 -35.14 0.93 -33.64
C VAL A 106 -34.30 0.42 -32.46
N GLU A 107 -33.17 -0.20 -32.78
CA GLU A 107 -32.18 -0.71 -31.84
C GLU A 107 -30.91 0.16 -31.94
N LEU A 108 -30.36 0.58 -30.81
CA LEU A 108 -29.13 1.39 -30.76
C LEU A 108 -27.98 0.61 -30.14
N ASP A 109 -26.85 0.54 -30.83
CA ASP A 109 -25.64 -0.19 -30.45
C ASP A 109 -24.41 0.73 -30.27
N SER A 110 -24.58 2.04 -30.48
CA SER A 110 -23.50 3.02 -30.52
C SER A 110 -23.75 4.20 -29.59
N GLU A 111 -22.66 4.71 -29.03
CA GLU A 111 -22.65 5.89 -28.16
C GLU A 111 -22.82 7.20 -28.96
N GLY A 112 -23.26 8.25 -28.28
CA GLY A 112 -23.34 9.60 -28.83
C GLY A 112 -24.71 10.25 -28.66
N ILE A 113 -24.93 11.32 -29.42
CA ILE A 113 -26.19 12.07 -29.37
C ILE A 113 -27.20 11.40 -30.29
N PHE A 114 -28.33 10.99 -29.72
CA PHE A 114 -29.43 10.36 -30.41
C PHE A 114 -30.67 11.26 -30.46
N SER A 115 -31.33 11.33 -31.61
CA SER A 115 -32.59 12.05 -31.81
C SER A 115 -33.35 11.52 -33.02
N ALA A 116 -34.61 11.91 -33.18
CA ALA A 116 -35.45 11.53 -34.30
C ALA A 116 -36.20 12.74 -34.87
N GLN A 117 -36.49 12.71 -36.16
CA GLN A 117 -37.32 13.69 -36.86
C GLN A 117 -38.46 12.99 -37.60
N SER A 118 -39.62 13.63 -37.69
CA SER A 118 -40.73 13.15 -38.51
C SER A 118 -40.32 13.08 -39.98
N SER A 119 -40.74 12.05 -40.70
CA SER A 119 -40.52 11.95 -42.15
C SER A 119 -41.38 12.93 -42.96
N ASP A 120 -42.30 13.65 -42.30
CA ASP A 120 -43.14 14.66 -42.94
C ASP A 120 -42.37 15.96 -43.20
N THR A 121 -42.33 16.38 -44.46
CA THR A 121 -41.65 17.60 -44.92
C THR A 121 -42.53 18.85 -44.83
N ILE A 122 -43.82 18.70 -44.57
CA ILE A 122 -44.79 19.79 -44.40
C ILE A 122 -44.87 20.17 -42.92
N CYS A 123 -44.95 19.17 -42.04
CA CYS A 123 -44.99 19.37 -40.60
C CYS A 123 -43.67 18.96 -39.93
N TYR A 124 -42.72 19.90 -39.86
CA TYR A 124 -41.44 19.65 -39.21
C TYR A 124 -41.63 19.42 -37.71
N ASN A 125 -41.22 18.24 -37.26
CA ASN A 125 -41.34 17.80 -35.87
C ASN A 125 -40.15 16.90 -35.53
N SER A 126 -39.60 17.05 -34.32
CA SER A 126 -38.41 16.33 -33.88
C SER A 126 -38.50 16.01 -32.39
N SER A 127 -37.81 14.94 -31.98
CA SER A 127 -37.67 14.58 -30.58
C SER A 127 -36.70 15.50 -29.84
N GLY A 128 -36.63 15.33 -28.52
CA GLY A 128 -35.48 15.75 -27.75
C GLY A 128 -34.20 15.00 -28.17
N THR A 129 -33.06 15.50 -27.69
CA THR A 129 -31.76 14.83 -27.85
C THR A 129 -31.42 14.02 -26.60
N TYR A 130 -30.96 12.80 -26.79
CA TYR A 130 -30.52 11.88 -25.74
C TYR A 130 -29.03 11.63 -25.89
N PHE A 131 -28.30 11.54 -24.78
CA PHE A 131 -26.88 11.22 -24.82
C PHE A 131 -26.69 9.79 -24.34
N ILE A 132 -26.33 8.91 -25.28
CA ILE A 132 -26.10 7.49 -25.02
C ILE A 132 -24.63 7.29 -24.69
N THR A 133 -24.34 6.69 -23.53
CA THR A 133 -22.98 6.34 -23.11
C THR A 133 -22.77 4.83 -23.17
N ARG A 134 -21.52 4.39 -23.11
CA ARG A 134 -21.15 2.98 -22.93
C ARG A 134 -20.40 2.82 -21.61
N ILE A 135 -20.64 1.72 -20.92
CA ILE A 135 -19.86 1.37 -19.73
C ILE A 135 -18.38 1.30 -20.12
N PRO A 136 -17.50 2.07 -19.48
CA PRO A 136 -16.10 2.14 -19.89
C PRO A 136 -15.38 0.81 -19.62
N GLU A 137 -14.45 0.45 -20.49
CA GLU A 137 -13.54 -0.67 -20.24
C GLU A 137 -12.63 -0.36 -19.04
N LEU A 138 -12.37 -1.38 -18.21
CA LEU A 138 -11.48 -1.22 -17.06
C LEU A 138 -10.02 -1.26 -17.49
N SER A 139 -9.20 -0.39 -16.90
CA SER A 139 -7.74 -0.42 -17.05
C SER A 139 -7.11 -1.33 -15.99
N MET A 140 -5.92 -1.88 -16.31
CA MET A 140 -5.24 -2.82 -15.40
C MET A 140 -4.83 -2.11 -14.10
N PRO A 141 -5.32 -2.57 -12.94
CA PRO A 141 -4.98 -1.98 -11.65
C PRO A 141 -3.57 -2.36 -11.21
N VAL A 142 -2.82 -1.38 -10.70
CA VAL A 142 -1.44 -1.53 -10.19
C VAL A 142 -1.29 -0.72 -8.91
N ILE A 143 -0.63 -1.30 -7.90
CA ILE A 143 -0.24 -0.61 -6.67
C ILE A 143 1.05 0.16 -6.90
N ASN A 144 0.99 1.49 -6.77
CA ASN A 144 2.17 2.33 -6.73
C ASN A 144 2.60 2.58 -5.29
N TYR A 145 3.89 2.49 -5.02
CA TYR A 145 4.46 2.82 -3.71
C TYR A 145 5.94 3.21 -3.85
N SER A 146 6.43 3.94 -2.85
CA SER A 146 7.85 4.30 -2.72
C SER A 146 8.36 3.86 -1.35
N GLY A 147 9.59 3.36 -1.29
CA GLY A 147 10.19 2.87 -0.06
C GLY A 147 10.09 1.35 0.10
N LEU A 148 10.35 0.88 1.31
CA LEU A 148 10.46 -0.53 1.63
C LEU A 148 9.11 -1.13 2.04
N VAL A 149 8.91 -2.40 1.69
CA VAL A 149 7.75 -3.22 2.09
C VAL A 149 8.02 -4.02 3.37
N GLN A 150 9.20 -3.84 3.94
CA GLN A 150 9.63 -4.42 5.20
C GLN A 150 9.72 -3.28 6.21
N LEU A 151 8.72 -3.17 7.06
CA LEU A 151 8.54 -2.08 8.01
C LEU A 151 9.04 -2.46 9.40
N CYS A 152 9.48 -1.47 10.16
CA CYS A 152 9.74 -1.54 11.60
C CYS A 152 8.56 -0.99 12.40
N GLU A 153 8.58 -1.19 13.72
CA GLU A 153 7.61 -0.57 14.61
C GLU A 153 7.60 0.96 14.47
N GLY A 154 6.46 1.51 14.05
CA GLY A 154 6.26 2.95 13.86
C GLY A 154 6.41 3.43 12.41
N ASP A 155 6.91 2.59 11.51
CA ASP A 155 7.00 2.91 10.09
C ASP A 155 5.62 2.94 9.43
N LEU A 156 5.48 3.79 8.42
CA LEU A 156 4.31 3.90 7.58
C LEU A 156 4.71 3.78 6.11
N LEU A 157 4.00 2.94 5.35
CA LEU A 157 4.13 2.85 3.91
C LEU A 157 2.86 3.38 3.25
N SER A 158 3.01 4.31 2.31
CA SER A 158 1.90 4.83 1.52
C SER A 158 1.81 4.07 0.20
N LEU A 159 0.64 3.50 -0.06
CA LEU A 159 0.27 2.90 -1.33
C LEU A 159 -0.70 3.82 -2.06
N GLU A 160 -0.64 3.83 -3.39
CA GLU A 160 -1.55 4.58 -4.26
C GLU A 160 -2.06 3.68 -5.39
N ALA A 161 -3.37 3.70 -5.63
CA ALA A 161 -3.94 3.09 -6.82
C ALA A 161 -3.60 3.92 -8.06
N ASN A 162 -3.29 3.25 -9.18
CA ASN A 162 -3.01 3.90 -10.46
C ASN A 162 -4.26 4.41 -11.21
N ILE A 163 -5.42 4.42 -10.58
CA ILE A 163 -6.72 4.68 -11.20
C ILE A 163 -7.61 5.56 -10.30
N ASP A 164 -8.46 6.35 -10.93
CA ASP A 164 -9.14 7.48 -10.28
C ASP A 164 -10.57 7.20 -9.77
N THR A 165 -11.09 5.96 -9.87
CA THR A 165 -12.35 5.38 -9.29
C THR A 165 -13.14 4.52 -10.30
N PRO A 166 -14.03 3.59 -9.85
CA PRO A 166 -14.23 3.10 -8.48
C PRO A 166 -13.25 1.98 -8.12
N ILE A 167 -12.73 2.00 -6.89
CA ILE A 167 -11.84 0.95 -6.35
C ILE A 167 -12.29 0.49 -4.97
N SER A 168 -11.84 -0.70 -4.56
CA SER A 168 -12.01 -1.20 -3.20
C SER A 168 -10.77 -1.98 -2.76
N TRP A 169 -10.10 -1.54 -1.69
CA TRP A 169 -8.99 -2.24 -1.05
C TRP A 169 -9.48 -3.50 -0.33
N GLN A 170 -8.54 -4.36 0.08
CA GLN A 170 -8.83 -5.63 0.75
C GLN A 170 -9.63 -5.49 2.06
N ASP A 171 -9.63 -4.30 2.68
CA ASP A 171 -10.40 -3.99 3.89
C ASP A 171 -11.77 -3.34 3.60
N GLY A 172 -12.09 -3.11 2.33
CA GLY A 172 -13.31 -2.47 1.86
C GLY A 172 -13.23 -0.94 1.71
N SER A 173 -12.09 -0.32 2.03
CA SER A 173 -11.90 1.12 1.80
C SER A 173 -11.76 1.45 0.31
N ASP A 174 -12.09 2.68 -0.10
CA ASP A 174 -12.21 3.10 -1.51
C ASP A 174 -11.35 4.33 -1.87
N SER A 175 -10.47 4.74 -0.96
CA SER A 175 -9.54 5.86 -1.20
C SER A 175 -8.44 5.47 -2.18
N ILE A 176 -8.04 6.39 -3.07
CA ILE A 176 -6.89 6.20 -3.97
C ILE A 176 -5.62 5.90 -3.17
N GLY A 177 -5.45 6.52 -1.99
CA GLY A 177 -4.32 6.28 -1.10
C GLY A 177 -4.64 5.31 0.03
N TYR A 178 -3.69 4.46 0.40
CA TYR A 178 -3.79 3.52 1.50
C TYR A 178 -2.52 3.56 2.37
N ILE A 179 -2.69 3.67 3.69
CA ILE A 179 -1.56 3.70 4.64
C ILE A 179 -1.42 2.32 5.28
N VAL A 180 -0.25 1.72 5.10
CA VAL A 180 0.13 0.44 5.69
C VAL A 180 0.97 0.68 6.95
N ASN A 181 0.59 -0.01 8.03
CA ASN A 181 1.22 0.07 9.35
C ASN A 181 1.29 -1.30 10.06
N SER A 182 1.08 -2.38 9.32
CA SER A 182 1.05 -3.75 9.84
C SER A 182 1.44 -4.73 8.74
N ALA A 183 1.78 -5.96 9.14
CA ALA A 183 2.09 -7.02 8.19
C ALA A 183 0.80 -7.52 7.52
N GLY A 184 0.88 -7.84 6.24
CA GLY A 184 -0.29 -8.32 5.49
C GLY A 184 -0.07 -8.34 3.99
N GLU A 185 -1.06 -8.88 3.27
CA GLU A 185 -1.15 -8.80 1.82
C GLU A 185 -2.13 -7.69 1.44
N TYR A 186 -1.66 -6.72 0.64
CA TYR A 186 -2.42 -5.55 0.22
C TYR A 186 -2.74 -5.64 -1.27
N PHE A 187 -3.98 -5.35 -1.63
CA PHE A 187 -4.48 -5.32 -3.00
C PHE A 187 -5.77 -4.51 -3.07
N PHE A 188 -6.10 -4.00 -4.26
CA PHE A 188 -7.39 -3.38 -4.51
C PHE A 188 -8.07 -3.98 -5.75
N ILE A 189 -9.37 -3.81 -5.81
CA ILE A 189 -10.26 -4.29 -6.85
C ILE A 189 -10.82 -3.08 -7.59
N ASN A 190 -10.79 -3.12 -8.92
CA ASN A 190 -11.56 -2.24 -9.78
C ASN A 190 -12.70 -3.06 -10.40
N ALA A 191 -13.93 -2.62 -10.25
CA ALA A 191 -15.09 -3.33 -10.79
C ALA A 191 -16.12 -2.35 -11.36
N ASN A 192 -16.77 -2.77 -12.44
CA ASN A 192 -17.98 -2.17 -12.98
C ASN A 192 -19.00 -3.30 -13.29
N GLU A 193 -20.07 -2.99 -14.01
CA GLU A 193 -21.07 -4.01 -14.38
C GLU A 193 -20.53 -5.04 -15.39
N CYS A 194 -19.45 -4.73 -16.12
CA CYS A 194 -18.86 -5.59 -17.14
C CYS A 194 -17.81 -6.55 -16.60
N ASP A 195 -16.93 -6.04 -15.73
CA ASP A 195 -15.69 -6.71 -15.38
C ASP A 195 -15.27 -6.39 -13.94
N THR A 196 -14.37 -7.22 -13.42
CA THR A 196 -13.75 -7.07 -12.10
C THR A 196 -12.28 -7.45 -12.22
N LEU A 197 -11.41 -6.45 -12.13
CA LEU A 197 -9.97 -6.60 -12.15
C LEU A 197 -9.39 -6.44 -10.75
N VAL A 198 -8.38 -7.25 -10.42
CA VAL A 198 -7.65 -7.19 -9.15
C VAL A 198 -6.23 -6.71 -9.43
N SER A 199 -5.71 -5.83 -8.58
CA SER A 199 -4.32 -5.34 -8.66
C SER A 199 -3.31 -6.47 -8.47
N ASP A 200 -2.04 -6.15 -8.68
CA ASP A 200 -0.95 -6.92 -8.08
C ASP A 200 -1.10 -6.97 -6.56
N LYS A 201 -0.52 -8.00 -5.95
CA LYS A 201 -0.58 -8.25 -4.50
C LYS A 201 0.75 -7.88 -3.87
N LEU A 202 0.71 -7.01 -2.87
CA LEU A 202 1.88 -6.56 -2.14
C LEU A 202 1.95 -7.21 -0.76
N SER A 203 2.93 -8.07 -0.52
CA SER A 203 3.20 -8.64 0.79
C SER A 203 4.09 -7.71 1.61
N VAL A 204 3.58 -7.21 2.73
CA VAL A 204 4.31 -6.34 3.66
C VAL A 204 4.64 -7.13 4.92
N GLU A 205 5.90 -7.04 5.36
CA GLU A 205 6.38 -7.61 6.61
C GLU A 205 6.56 -6.50 7.65
N TYR A 206 6.17 -6.75 8.90
CA TYR A 206 6.22 -5.75 9.97
C TYR A 206 6.96 -6.30 11.20
N THR A 207 8.13 -5.71 11.44
CA THR A 207 9.04 -5.84 12.60
C THR A 207 8.47 -5.36 13.92
N THR A 208 7.93 -6.22 14.79
CA THR A 208 7.63 -5.85 16.19
C THR A 208 8.59 -6.50 17.17
N PHE A 209 8.93 -5.78 18.23
CA PHE A 209 9.68 -6.31 19.37
C PHE A 209 8.75 -6.32 20.59
N ASP A 210 8.62 -7.46 21.28
CA ASP A 210 7.89 -7.56 22.54
C ASP A 210 8.71 -8.39 23.54
N TYR A 211 9.60 -7.70 24.25
CA TYR A 211 10.37 -8.28 25.33
C TYR A 211 9.96 -7.61 26.65
N ARG A 212 9.48 -8.39 27.61
CA ARG A 212 9.22 -7.92 28.98
C ARG A 212 9.74 -8.96 29.94
N ASP A 213 10.88 -8.66 30.57
CA ASP A 213 11.51 -9.60 31.48
C ASP A 213 11.80 -9.00 32.85
N SER A 214 11.39 -9.75 33.86
CA SER A 214 11.73 -9.53 35.26
C SER A 214 12.08 -10.87 35.88
N LEU A 215 13.16 -10.93 36.64
CA LEU A 215 13.64 -12.12 37.32
C LEU A 215 13.67 -11.87 38.82
N ILE A 216 13.06 -12.76 39.61
CA ILE A 216 13.14 -12.72 41.07
C ILE A 216 14.14 -13.79 41.50
N VAL A 217 15.14 -13.39 42.27
CA VAL A 217 16.19 -14.23 42.85
C VAL A 217 15.93 -14.35 44.36
N LEU A 218 15.85 -15.57 44.89
CA LEU A 218 15.36 -15.85 46.24
C LEU A 218 16.46 -15.88 47.33
N GLU A 219 17.73 -15.73 46.93
CA GLU A 219 18.90 -15.71 47.81
C GLU A 219 20.07 -15.02 47.12
N GLU A 220 21.06 -14.57 47.89
CA GLU A 220 22.32 -14.05 47.34
C GLU A 220 22.99 -15.15 46.51
N VAL A 221 23.30 -14.84 45.25
CA VAL A 221 23.99 -15.77 44.34
C VAL A 221 25.30 -15.16 43.89
N ASP A 222 26.34 -15.99 43.82
CA ASP A 222 27.65 -15.57 43.34
C ASP A 222 27.58 -15.14 41.87
N ASP A 223 26.96 -15.95 41.00
CA ASP A 223 26.87 -15.69 39.57
C ASP A 223 25.45 -15.98 39.04
N ILE A 224 24.93 -15.12 38.17
CA ILE A 224 23.67 -15.32 37.45
C ILE A 224 23.85 -14.99 35.96
N ASN A 225 23.38 -15.88 35.08
CA ASN A 225 23.42 -15.66 33.64
C ASN A 225 22.03 -15.29 33.14
N LEU A 226 21.89 -14.11 32.55
CA LEU A 226 20.68 -13.68 31.88
C LEU A 226 20.75 -14.10 30.42
N TYR A 227 19.61 -14.49 29.84
CA TYR A 227 19.52 -14.87 28.44
C TYR A 227 18.31 -14.20 27.79
N VAL A 228 18.52 -13.59 26.62
CA VAL A 228 17.45 -13.06 25.78
C VAL A 228 17.55 -13.73 24.41
N GLU A 229 16.43 -14.29 23.95
CA GLU A 229 16.35 -14.94 22.63
C GLU A 229 16.16 -13.87 21.54
N ALA A 230 17.26 -13.42 20.96
CA ALA A 230 17.30 -12.39 19.90
C ALA A 230 18.29 -12.77 18.79
N ASP A 231 18.07 -12.28 17.56
CA ASP A 231 19.02 -12.46 16.46
C ASP A 231 20.34 -11.71 16.68
N SER A 232 20.22 -10.48 17.19
CA SER A 232 21.31 -9.59 17.56
C SER A 232 20.83 -8.66 18.67
N MET A 233 21.67 -8.37 19.65
CA MET A 233 21.32 -7.49 20.77
C MET A 233 22.52 -6.79 21.39
N LEU A 234 22.24 -5.79 22.22
CA LEU A 234 23.21 -5.12 23.08
C LEU A 234 22.67 -5.03 24.50
N TRP A 235 23.50 -5.35 25.49
CA TRP A 235 23.25 -5.08 26.91
C TRP A 235 23.91 -3.76 27.32
N TYR A 236 23.25 -3.02 28.22
CA TYR A 236 23.70 -1.74 28.74
C TYR A 236 23.58 -1.69 30.26
N SER A 237 24.47 -0.90 30.88
CA SER A 237 24.41 -0.59 32.31
C SER A 237 23.58 0.65 32.63
N ASP A 238 23.12 1.39 31.61
CA ASP A 238 22.29 2.59 31.78
C ASP A 238 21.07 2.61 30.85
N ALA A 239 20.00 3.26 31.31
CA ALA A 239 18.74 3.37 30.60
C ALA A 239 18.81 4.17 29.29
N MET A 240 19.87 4.96 29.10
CA MET A 240 20.05 5.77 27.88
C MET A 240 20.86 5.02 26.81
N GLY A 241 21.39 3.82 27.11
CA GLY A 241 22.13 3.01 26.15
C GLY A 241 23.55 3.52 25.84
N ASN A 242 24.15 4.32 26.72
CA ASN A 242 25.47 4.90 26.45
C ASN A 242 26.64 3.94 26.77
N ASN A 243 26.44 3.03 27.72
CA ASN A 243 27.47 2.14 28.24
C ASN A 243 27.13 0.69 27.93
N VAL A 244 27.66 0.19 26.80
CA VAL A 244 27.52 -1.20 26.38
C VAL A 244 28.32 -2.12 27.31
N ILE A 245 27.68 -3.20 27.77
CA ILE A 245 28.31 -4.27 28.54
C ILE A 245 28.79 -5.38 27.61
N THR A 246 27.89 -5.91 26.78
CA THR A 246 28.15 -7.00 25.84
C THR A 246 27.15 -6.98 24.68
N ASN A 247 27.50 -7.62 23.57
CA ASN A 247 26.66 -7.85 22.38
C ASN A 247 26.25 -9.32 22.21
N GLU A 248 26.55 -10.14 23.21
CA GLU A 248 26.12 -11.54 23.27
C GLU A 248 24.68 -11.63 23.82
N ASN A 249 23.99 -12.71 23.46
CA ASN A 249 22.65 -13.00 23.98
C ASN A 249 22.64 -13.34 25.48
N GLU A 250 23.81 -13.61 26.04
CA GLU A 250 24.03 -13.94 27.44
C GLU A 250 24.74 -12.81 28.18
N LEU A 251 24.27 -12.50 29.39
CA LEU A 251 24.92 -11.57 30.31
C LEU A 251 25.16 -12.24 31.66
N LEU A 252 26.44 -12.46 31.96
CA LEU A 252 26.89 -12.91 33.28
C LEU A 252 26.97 -11.73 34.24
N LEU A 253 26.16 -11.77 35.29
CA LEU A 253 26.28 -10.88 36.44
C LEU A 253 26.92 -11.65 37.59
N THR A 254 27.83 -10.99 38.30
CA THR A 254 28.57 -11.55 39.43
C THR A 254 28.26 -10.73 40.68
N GLN A 255 28.21 -11.39 41.83
CA GLN A 255 27.95 -10.83 43.16
C GLN A 255 26.63 -10.07 43.25
N LEU A 256 25.51 -10.79 43.11
CA LEU A 256 24.18 -10.19 43.22
C LEU A 256 23.76 -10.10 44.70
N ASP A 257 24.01 -8.94 45.32
CA ASP A 257 23.72 -8.66 46.75
C ASP A 257 22.54 -7.69 46.96
N SER A 258 21.96 -7.19 45.87
CA SER A 258 20.87 -6.22 45.88
C SER A 258 20.07 -6.24 44.58
N ASP A 259 18.87 -5.63 44.61
CA ASP A 259 18.06 -5.39 43.41
C ASP A 259 18.90 -4.72 42.33
N THR A 260 19.01 -5.37 41.18
CA THR A 260 19.85 -4.94 40.07
C THR A 260 19.00 -4.69 38.83
N GLN A 261 19.36 -3.65 38.08
CA GLN A 261 18.71 -3.32 36.83
C GLN A 261 19.75 -3.27 35.72
N VAL A 262 19.46 -3.97 34.63
CA VAL A 262 20.24 -3.92 33.40
C VAL A 262 19.29 -3.66 32.25
N TYR A 263 19.82 -3.13 31.16
CA TYR A 263 19.03 -2.70 30.03
C TYR A 263 19.49 -3.44 28.79
N PHE A 264 18.60 -3.68 27.84
CA PHE A 264 18.99 -4.29 26.58
C PHE A 264 18.20 -3.75 25.41
N GLN A 265 18.80 -3.80 24.23
CA GLN A 265 18.18 -3.42 22.97
C GLN A 265 18.37 -4.56 21.98
N VAL A 266 17.30 -4.90 21.27
CA VAL A 266 17.29 -5.99 20.29
C VAL A 266 17.28 -5.41 18.89
N PHE A 267 18.01 -6.05 17.98
CA PHE A 267 18.10 -5.69 16.58
C PHE A 267 17.55 -6.84 15.75
N ALA A 268 16.72 -6.54 14.75
CA ALA A 268 16.28 -7.54 13.80
C ALA A 268 17.33 -7.69 12.69
N ASN A 269 17.99 -8.83 12.62
CA ASN A 269 18.94 -9.10 11.55
C ASN A 269 18.17 -9.38 10.26
N ARG A 270 18.28 -8.51 9.25
CA ARG A 270 17.57 -8.68 7.99
C ARG A 270 18.49 -8.72 6.78
N GLN A 271 18.24 -9.70 5.91
CA GLN A 271 18.88 -9.80 4.60
C GLN A 271 18.06 -9.04 3.58
N ILE A 272 18.48 -7.81 3.26
CA ILE A 272 17.82 -7.01 2.22
C ILE A 272 18.30 -7.49 0.85
N PRO A 273 17.39 -7.90 -0.04
CA PRO A 273 17.80 -8.41 -1.34
C PRO A 273 18.44 -7.29 -2.16
N SER A 274 19.58 -7.62 -2.76
CA SER A 274 20.27 -6.74 -3.70
C SER A 274 19.78 -6.96 -5.12
N SER A 275 19.75 -5.89 -5.88
CA SER A 275 19.51 -5.89 -7.33
C SER A 275 20.83 -5.65 -8.06
N ILE A 276 20.98 -6.30 -9.23
CA ILE A 276 22.07 -6.02 -10.17
C ILE A 276 21.46 -5.33 -11.38
N GLY A 277 22.06 -4.24 -11.82
CA GLY A 277 21.66 -3.51 -13.03
C GLY A 277 22.81 -2.72 -13.63
N GLY A 278 22.50 -1.65 -14.35
CA GLY A 278 23.50 -0.98 -15.19
C GLY A 278 23.78 -1.76 -16.49
N GLU A 279 24.86 -1.40 -17.18
CA GLU A 279 25.33 -2.19 -18.31
C GLU A 279 26.03 -3.47 -17.82
N LEU A 280 25.78 -4.60 -18.49
CA LEU A 280 26.35 -5.89 -18.09
C LEU A 280 27.66 -6.16 -18.83
N LEU A 281 28.73 -6.41 -18.08
CA LEU A 281 30.07 -6.65 -18.66
C LEU A 281 30.09 -7.84 -19.63
N SER A 282 29.26 -8.86 -19.34
CA SER A 282 29.13 -10.07 -20.17
C SER A 282 28.49 -9.83 -21.55
N GLN A 283 27.83 -8.68 -21.75
CA GLN A 283 27.12 -8.34 -22.98
C GLN A 283 27.92 -7.44 -23.91
N ILE A 284 29.11 -7.01 -23.50
CA ILE A 284 29.95 -6.11 -24.28
C ILE A 284 31.24 -6.80 -24.72
N THR A 285 31.83 -6.30 -25.81
CA THR A 285 33.18 -6.68 -26.22
C THR A 285 34.18 -5.76 -25.51
N PRO A 286 35.14 -6.29 -24.73
CA PRO A 286 36.06 -5.46 -23.96
C PRO A 286 36.90 -4.52 -24.85
N GLU A 287 36.71 -3.22 -24.67
CA GLU A 287 37.58 -2.17 -25.22
C GLU A 287 38.12 -1.30 -24.07
N TYR A 288 39.44 -1.21 -23.92
CA TYR A 288 40.03 -0.47 -22.80
C TYR A 288 40.04 1.05 -23.06
N SER A 289 39.65 1.82 -22.05
CA SER A 289 39.69 3.28 -22.10
C SER A 289 41.11 3.79 -22.39
N PRO A 290 41.30 4.79 -23.27
CA PRO A 290 42.60 5.38 -23.55
C PRO A 290 43.35 5.88 -22.31
N GLU A 291 44.69 5.80 -22.36
CA GLU A 291 45.60 6.21 -21.28
C GLU A 291 45.55 7.71 -20.94
N ASN A 292 45.03 8.52 -21.87
CA ASN A 292 44.95 9.98 -21.79
C ASN A 292 43.55 10.51 -21.52
N ILE A 293 42.60 9.68 -21.07
CA ILE A 293 41.29 10.14 -20.61
C ILE A 293 41.00 9.60 -19.21
N ASN A 294 40.33 10.40 -18.37
CA ASN A 294 39.83 9.97 -17.06
C ASN A 294 38.31 10.13 -17.05
N PRO A 295 37.56 9.10 -17.49
CA PRO A 295 36.11 9.21 -17.62
C PRO A 295 35.42 9.39 -16.28
N THR A 296 34.15 9.76 -16.33
CA THR A 296 33.25 9.83 -15.18
C THR A 296 31.91 9.22 -15.59
N MET A 297 31.25 8.51 -14.70
CA MET A 297 29.88 8.02 -14.88
C MET A 297 28.92 8.85 -14.03
N LEU A 298 27.81 9.31 -14.63
CA LEU A 298 26.81 10.15 -13.98
C LEU A 298 25.56 9.31 -13.67
N PHE A 299 25.12 9.34 -12.41
CA PHE A 299 23.97 8.56 -11.96
C PHE A 299 23.14 9.31 -10.92
N ASP A 300 21.84 9.03 -10.88
CA ASP A 300 20.92 9.54 -9.87
C ASP A 300 20.51 8.41 -8.94
N ILE A 301 20.55 8.69 -7.64
CA ILE A 301 19.90 7.89 -6.61
C ILE A 301 18.44 8.36 -6.52
N LEU A 302 17.51 7.46 -6.82
CA LEU A 302 16.07 7.73 -6.89
C LEU A 302 15.38 7.49 -5.54
N GLN A 303 15.95 6.62 -4.71
CA GLN A 303 15.54 6.33 -3.33
C GLN A 303 16.80 6.07 -2.49
N PRO A 304 16.83 6.33 -1.17
CA PRO A 304 17.97 6.01 -0.32
C PRO A 304 18.49 4.59 -0.58
N THR A 305 19.77 4.46 -0.92
CA THR A 305 20.35 3.23 -1.49
C THR A 305 21.72 2.93 -0.92
N VAL A 306 22.02 1.65 -0.70
CA VAL A 306 23.39 1.16 -0.47
C VAL A 306 23.96 0.67 -1.81
N LEU A 307 24.97 1.37 -2.31
CA LEU A 307 25.81 0.91 -3.40
C LEU A 307 26.80 -0.13 -2.87
N GLU A 308 26.58 -1.40 -3.18
CA GLU A 308 27.37 -2.48 -2.61
C GLU A 308 28.67 -2.70 -3.39
N SER A 309 28.56 -2.90 -4.70
CA SER A 309 29.71 -3.20 -5.54
C SER A 309 29.43 -2.97 -7.02
N PHE A 310 30.48 -2.92 -7.82
CA PHE A 310 30.41 -3.01 -9.28
C PHE A 310 31.60 -3.81 -9.82
N GLU A 311 31.53 -4.20 -11.08
CA GLU A 311 32.62 -4.88 -11.77
C GLU A 311 33.38 -3.95 -12.71
N VAL A 312 34.70 -4.14 -12.72
CA VAL A 312 35.63 -3.51 -13.65
C VAL A 312 36.47 -4.60 -14.30
N GLU A 313 36.90 -4.37 -15.54
CA GLU A 313 37.91 -5.21 -16.18
C GLU A 313 39.09 -4.36 -16.64
N THR A 314 40.30 -4.89 -16.50
CA THR A 314 41.56 -4.21 -16.81
C THR A 314 42.57 -5.18 -17.42
N ASP A 315 43.35 -4.71 -18.39
CA ASP A 315 44.52 -5.45 -18.93
C ASP A 315 45.80 -5.19 -18.12
N SER A 316 45.74 -4.26 -17.16
CA SER A 316 46.88 -3.77 -16.40
C SER A 316 46.61 -3.93 -14.91
N ALA A 317 47.45 -4.67 -14.17
CA ALA A 317 47.32 -4.79 -12.72
C ALA A 317 47.86 -3.54 -11.99
N GLY A 318 47.27 -3.17 -10.85
CA GLY A 318 47.72 -2.03 -10.04
C GLY A 318 46.61 -1.28 -9.30
N LEU A 319 47.00 -0.31 -8.48
CA LEU A 319 46.12 0.46 -7.61
C LEU A 319 45.26 1.46 -8.41
N ARG A 320 43.95 1.39 -8.21
CA ARG A 320 42.98 2.40 -8.65
C ARG A 320 42.29 2.96 -7.43
N ARG A 321 42.20 4.29 -7.35
CA ARG A 321 41.34 4.97 -6.37
C ARG A 321 40.04 5.37 -7.05
N PHE A 322 38.94 4.72 -6.70
CA PHE A 322 37.60 5.13 -7.13
C PHE A 322 37.06 6.21 -6.21
N MET A 323 36.36 7.18 -6.78
CA MET A 323 35.81 8.33 -6.07
C MET A 323 34.34 8.52 -6.42
N ILE A 324 33.50 8.61 -5.40
CA ILE A 324 32.12 9.07 -5.54
C ILE A 324 32.10 10.57 -5.25
N MET A 325 31.54 11.36 -6.17
CA MET A 325 31.49 12.81 -6.07
C MET A 325 30.06 13.32 -6.18
N GLN A 326 29.81 14.48 -5.55
CA GLN A 326 28.60 15.28 -5.72
C GLN A 326 29.01 16.69 -6.16
N GLY A 327 28.67 17.06 -7.40
CA GLY A 327 29.24 18.27 -8.01
C GLY A 327 30.76 18.16 -8.15
N SER A 328 31.49 19.10 -7.55
CA SER A 328 32.97 19.10 -7.51
C SER A 328 33.57 18.38 -6.31
N ASP A 329 32.76 18.01 -5.32
CA ASP A 329 33.25 17.55 -4.04
C ASP A 329 33.37 16.02 -4.02
N THR A 330 34.51 15.52 -3.58
CA THR A 330 34.71 14.08 -3.35
C THR A 330 34.11 13.69 -2.01
N LEU A 331 33.08 12.84 -2.03
CA LEU A 331 32.43 12.35 -0.81
C LEU A 331 33.13 11.11 -0.26
N HIS A 332 33.48 10.16 -1.13
CA HIS A 332 34.06 8.88 -0.74
C HIS A 332 35.22 8.48 -1.65
N ARG A 333 36.18 7.74 -1.10
CA ARG A 333 37.39 7.25 -1.79
C ARG A 333 37.63 5.78 -1.47
N TYR A 334 37.91 4.98 -2.49
CA TYR A 334 38.13 3.53 -2.36
C TYR A 334 39.40 3.13 -3.10
N ASP A 335 40.40 2.67 -2.36
CA ASP A 335 41.70 2.24 -2.89
C ASP A 335 41.70 0.74 -3.14
N ILE A 336 41.68 0.33 -4.42
CA ILE A 336 41.55 -1.07 -4.82
C ILE A 336 42.73 -1.46 -5.69
N ASN A 337 43.44 -2.53 -5.30
CA ASN A 337 44.49 -3.10 -6.11
C ASN A 337 43.89 -4.12 -7.09
N LEU A 338 43.80 -3.76 -8.36
CA LEU A 338 43.17 -4.61 -9.38
C LEU A 338 44.18 -5.59 -9.98
N SER A 339 43.73 -6.81 -10.24
CA SER A 339 44.44 -7.82 -11.03
C SER A 339 44.05 -7.72 -12.51
N VAL A 340 44.81 -8.32 -13.42
CA VAL A 340 44.41 -8.41 -14.84
C VAL A 340 43.15 -9.27 -14.96
N GLY A 341 42.18 -8.81 -15.78
CA GLY A 341 40.87 -9.42 -15.96
C GLY A 341 39.77 -8.72 -15.15
N VAL A 342 38.68 -9.44 -14.89
CA VAL A 342 37.52 -8.93 -14.15
C VAL A 342 37.82 -8.85 -12.65
N ASN A 343 37.45 -7.73 -12.04
CA ASN A 343 37.58 -7.47 -10.61
C ASN A 343 36.26 -6.92 -10.07
N GLN A 344 35.91 -7.32 -8.86
CA GLN A 344 34.79 -6.73 -8.12
C GLN A 344 35.30 -5.60 -7.21
N VAL A 345 34.76 -4.40 -7.40
CA VAL A 345 35.02 -3.24 -6.55
C VAL A 345 33.91 -3.17 -5.51
N THR A 346 34.25 -3.41 -4.24
CA THR A 346 33.30 -3.35 -3.11
C THR A 346 33.34 -1.96 -2.48
N LEU A 347 32.15 -1.36 -2.29
CA LEU A 347 31.95 -0.02 -1.76
C LEU A 347 31.18 -0.04 -0.43
N ASN A 348 30.04 -0.74 -0.38
CA ASN A 348 29.06 -0.74 0.72
C ASN A 348 28.70 0.68 1.21
N GLN A 349 28.43 1.59 0.28
CA GLN A 349 28.19 3.00 0.57
C GLN A 349 26.73 3.37 0.51
N SER A 350 26.19 3.87 1.62
CA SER A 350 24.87 4.48 1.69
C SER A 350 24.88 5.87 1.05
N LEU A 351 23.96 6.11 0.13
CA LEU A 351 23.74 7.39 -0.53
C LEU A 351 22.26 7.76 -0.43
N MET A 352 21.99 9.03 -0.15
CA MET A 352 20.64 9.59 -0.18
C MET A 352 20.23 9.96 -1.60
N GLU A 353 18.97 10.32 -1.80
CA GLU A 353 18.48 10.81 -3.10
C GLU A 353 19.31 11.99 -3.60
N GLY A 354 19.64 11.97 -4.89
CA GLY A 354 20.41 13.02 -5.52
C GLY A 354 21.24 12.55 -6.72
N THR A 355 21.92 13.51 -7.34
CA THR A 355 22.80 13.26 -8.48
C THR A 355 24.25 13.13 -8.03
N TYR A 356 24.90 12.05 -8.48
CA TYR A 356 26.25 11.69 -8.14
C TYR A 356 27.07 11.34 -9.38
N SER A 357 28.38 11.24 -9.19
CA SER A 357 29.28 10.77 -10.22
C SER A 357 30.35 9.85 -9.67
N LEU A 358 30.79 8.88 -10.46
CA LEU A 358 31.88 7.97 -10.13
C LEU A 358 33.02 8.14 -11.12
N THR A 359 34.24 8.33 -10.60
CA THR A 359 35.47 8.46 -11.41
C THR A 359 36.66 7.82 -10.71
N THR A 360 37.83 7.83 -11.35
CA THR A 360 39.10 7.43 -10.76
C THR A 360 40.01 8.63 -10.48
N ASP A 361 40.86 8.54 -9.45
CA ASP A 361 41.82 9.59 -9.11
C ASP A 361 42.99 9.62 -10.12
N ARG A 362 43.14 10.77 -10.79
CA ARG A 362 44.12 10.98 -11.87
C ARG A 362 45.56 10.87 -11.39
N ASP A 363 45.84 11.35 -10.18
CA ASP A 363 47.21 11.37 -9.64
C ASP A 363 47.62 9.94 -9.25
N ILE A 364 46.71 9.17 -8.67
CA ILE A 364 46.94 7.76 -8.35
C ILE A 364 47.17 6.93 -9.61
N ASN A 365 46.38 7.14 -10.67
CA ASN A 365 46.62 6.48 -11.96
C ASN A 365 48.01 6.83 -12.52
N THR A 366 48.39 8.11 -12.47
CA THR A 366 49.70 8.58 -12.96
C THR A 366 50.86 7.95 -12.18
N ILE A 367 50.74 7.88 -10.86
CA ILE A 367 51.74 7.23 -10.00
C ILE A 367 51.84 5.72 -10.29
N SER A 368 50.70 5.07 -10.52
CA SER A 368 50.64 3.62 -10.69
C SER A 368 51.07 3.14 -12.08
N PHE A 369 50.77 3.93 -13.13
CA PHE A 369 50.92 3.49 -14.53
C PHE A 369 51.77 4.42 -15.41
N GLY A 370 52.06 5.64 -14.95
CA GLY A 370 52.74 6.67 -15.75
C GLY A 370 51.82 7.51 -16.64
N TYR A 371 50.51 7.27 -16.59
CA TYR A 371 49.47 8.00 -17.31
C TYR A 371 48.21 8.15 -16.45
N PHE A 372 47.35 9.13 -16.73
CA PHE A 372 46.24 9.48 -15.83
C PHE A 372 44.93 8.72 -16.11
N GLY A 373 44.83 8.01 -17.23
CA GLY A 373 43.67 7.17 -17.53
C GLY A 373 43.71 5.84 -16.76
N PRO A 374 42.56 5.27 -16.36
CA PRO A 374 42.52 4.11 -15.49
C PRO A 374 42.72 2.78 -16.23
N ARG A 375 42.64 2.81 -17.56
CA ARG A 375 42.74 1.66 -18.48
C ARG A 375 41.77 0.52 -18.11
N LEU A 376 40.51 0.91 -17.89
CA LEU A 376 39.41 0.00 -17.60
C LEU A 376 38.53 -0.16 -18.84
N VAL A 377 37.81 -1.28 -18.93
CA VAL A 377 36.88 -1.53 -20.02
C VAL A 377 35.84 -0.41 -20.15
N SER A 378 35.57 -0.06 -21.39
CA SER A 378 34.63 0.93 -21.87
C SER A 378 33.85 0.36 -23.05
N HIS A 379 32.68 0.91 -23.31
CA HIS A 379 31.83 0.55 -24.43
C HIS A 379 31.49 1.81 -25.22
N SER A 380 31.73 1.76 -26.54
CA SER A 380 31.64 2.91 -27.44
C SER A 380 30.73 2.65 -28.67
N SER A 381 30.00 1.54 -28.71
CA SER A 381 29.24 1.17 -29.91
C SER A 381 27.93 1.96 -30.05
N THR A 382 27.52 2.19 -31.30
CA THR A 382 26.35 3.01 -31.67
C THR A 382 25.01 2.33 -31.40
N PRO A 383 24.07 2.94 -30.66
CA PRO A 383 24.24 3.87 -29.54
C PRO A 383 24.08 3.17 -28.17
N VAL A 384 24.87 3.59 -27.18
CA VAL A 384 24.68 3.20 -25.78
C VAL A 384 23.29 3.68 -25.32
N ALA A 385 22.44 2.73 -24.94
CA ALA A 385 21.03 2.96 -24.66
C ALA A 385 20.79 3.43 -23.22
N TYR A 386 21.29 4.62 -22.88
CA TYR A 386 20.94 5.29 -21.62
C TYR A 386 19.45 5.64 -21.55
N PRO A 387 18.85 5.71 -20.34
CA PRO A 387 19.45 5.42 -19.04
C PRO A 387 19.45 3.92 -18.69
N PHE A 388 20.41 3.49 -17.87
CA PHE A 388 20.43 2.15 -17.29
C PHE A 388 19.93 2.18 -15.85
N TYR A 389 19.10 1.21 -15.46
CA TYR A 389 18.49 1.17 -14.13
C TYR A 389 19.05 0.03 -13.28
N VAL A 390 19.06 0.24 -11.97
CA VAL A 390 19.14 -0.84 -10.97
C VAL A 390 17.82 -0.83 -10.22
N ASN A 391 16.83 -1.58 -10.75
CA ASN A 391 15.45 -1.54 -10.28
C ASN A 391 14.95 -0.07 -10.15
N ASN A 392 14.19 0.26 -9.11
CA ASN A 392 13.73 1.63 -8.82
C ASN A 392 14.69 2.42 -7.91
N LEU A 393 15.89 1.89 -7.64
CA LEU A 393 16.83 2.45 -6.65
C LEU A 393 17.66 3.60 -7.22
N LEU A 394 18.20 3.38 -8.42
CA LEU A 394 19.09 4.34 -9.08
C LEU A 394 19.05 4.17 -10.59
N ARG A 395 19.45 5.23 -11.29
CA ARG A 395 19.67 5.20 -12.74
C ARG A 395 21.00 5.83 -13.12
N ILE A 396 21.68 5.24 -14.09
CA ILE A 396 22.87 5.78 -14.74
C ILE A 396 22.39 6.58 -15.96
N ASN A 397 22.65 7.88 -15.93
CA ASN A 397 22.10 8.83 -16.91
C ASN A 397 22.95 8.95 -18.16
N SER A 398 24.27 9.02 -17.98
CA SER A 398 25.23 9.28 -19.05
C SER A 398 26.67 9.13 -18.55
N SER A 399 27.65 9.36 -19.43
CA SER A 399 29.06 9.53 -19.06
C SER A 399 29.49 10.99 -19.17
N GLY A 400 30.66 11.31 -18.58
CA GLY A 400 31.34 12.59 -18.75
C GLY A 400 31.77 12.91 -20.19
N PHE A 401 31.66 11.95 -21.12
CA PHE A 401 31.87 12.14 -22.55
C PHE A 401 30.57 12.03 -23.37
N GLY A 402 29.41 12.10 -22.72
CA GLY A 402 28.09 12.04 -23.33
C GLY A 402 27.55 10.61 -23.47
N ASN A 403 26.48 10.47 -24.26
CA ASN A 403 25.70 9.22 -24.36
C ASN A 403 26.28 8.21 -25.37
N GLY A 404 27.41 8.52 -26.00
CA GLY A 404 28.09 7.61 -26.93
C GLY A 404 29.02 6.61 -26.25
N PHE A 405 29.26 6.76 -24.94
CA PHE A 405 30.24 5.97 -24.21
C PHE A 405 29.72 5.54 -22.85
N TYR A 406 30.10 4.35 -22.41
CA TYR A 406 29.92 3.81 -21.06
C TYR A 406 31.27 3.36 -20.53
N TYR A 407 31.57 3.62 -19.26
CA TYR A 407 32.89 3.36 -18.68
C TYR A 407 32.78 2.61 -17.36
N TYR A 408 33.44 1.45 -17.28
CA TYR A 408 33.86 0.71 -16.08
C TYR A 408 32.85 0.48 -14.93
N LEU A 409 31.61 0.94 -15.00
CA LEU A 409 30.61 0.79 -13.94
C LEU A 409 29.66 -0.36 -14.31
N TYR A 410 30.18 -1.57 -14.46
CA TYR A 410 29.40 -2.71 -14.94
C TYR A 410 28.82 -3.53 -13.79
N ASN A 411 27.75 -4.29 -14.07
CA ASN A 411 27.11 -5.20 -13.10
C ASN A 411 26.89 -4.51 -11.74
N LEU A 412 26.37 -3.28 -11.76
CA LEU A 412 26.24 -2.46 -10.57
C LEU A 412 25.24 -3.11 -9.61
N LYS A 413 25.73 -3.48 -8.43
CA LYS A 413 24.95 -4.13 -7.38
C LYS A 413 24.59 -3.12 -6.31
N ALA A 414 23.29 -2.98 -6.06
CA ALA A 414 22.76 -2.06 -5.08
C ALA A 414 21.53 -2.66 -4.38
N ARG A 415 21.25 -2.18 -3.18
CA ARG A 415 20.05 -2.54 -2.42
C ARG A 415 19.46 -1.29 -1.76
N PRO A 416 18.17 -1.28 -1.41
CA PRO A 416 17.61 -0.18 -0.63
C PRO A 416 18.44 0.09 0.63
N TYR A 417 18.61 1.36 0.97
CA TYR A 417 19.06 1.74 2.30
C TYR A 417 17.93 1.45 3.28
N PHE A 418 18.30 0.85 4.40
CA PHE A 418 17.40 0.54 5.48
C PHE A 418 18.13 0.81 6.77
N GLU A 419 17.45 1.49 7.67
CA GLU A 419 17.87 1.61 9.05
C GLU A 419 17.48 0.31 9.75
N GLU A 420 18.45 -0.38 10.35
CA GLU A 420 18.21 -1.66 11.03
C GLU A 420 17.10 -1.47 12.08
N CYS A 421 16.06 -2.32 12.04
CA CYS A 421 15.02 -2.23 13.06
C CYS A 421 15.65 -2.54 14.41
N MET A 422 15.55 -1.57 15.31
CA MET A 422 15.93 -1.73 16.70
C MET A 422 14.72 -1.55 17.59
N SER A 423 14.66 -2.30 18.68
CA SER A 423 13.66 -2.08 19.71
C SER A 423 13.93 -0.78 20.46
N ASN A 424 12.96 -0.33 21.24
CA ASN A 424 13.28 0.54 22.36
C ASN A 424 14.21 -0.18 23.35
N ILE A 425 14.94 0.57 24.18
CA ILE A 425 15.74 -0.02 25.26
C ILE A 425 14.77 -0.60 26.30
N TYR A 426 14.79 -1.92 26.46
CA TYR A 426 14.05 -2.63 27.49
C TYR A 426 14.80 -2.61 28.81
N GLN A 427 14.04 -2.58 29.89
CA GLN A 427 14.55 -2.68 31.25
C GLN A 427 14.34 -4.11 31.76
N PHE A 428 15.42 -4.75 32.17
CA PHE A 428 15.42 -6.06 32.83
C PHE A 428 15.58 -5.85 34.34
N ASN A 429 14.54 -6.20 35.09
CA ASN A 429 14.52 -6.01 36.54
C ASN A 429 14.89 -7.31 37.27
N ILE A 430 15.93 -7.27 38.09
CA ILE A 430 16.36 -8.37 38.93
C ILE A 430 16.04 -7.99 40.37
N GLN A 431 15.11 -8.70 41.00
CA GLN A 431 14.73 -8.45 42.39
C GLN A 431 15.33 -9.52 43.28
N LEU A 432 16.05 -9.11 44.33
CA LEU A 432 16.62 -9.99 45.33
C LEU A 432 15.67 -10.07 46.53
N ASP A 433 14.95 -11.19 46.65
CA ASP A 433 14.07 -11.47 47.79
C ASP A 433 14.84 -12.24 48.89
N THR A 434 15.40 -11.48 49.83
CA THR A 434 16.08 -12.04 51.03
C THR A 434 15.11 -12.41 52.16
N THR A 435 13.78 -12.37 51.95
CA THR A 435 12.79 -12.62 53.01
C THR A 435 12.50 -14.10 53.27
N THR A 436 13.30 -15.02 52.73
CA THR A 436 13.24 -16.46 53.01
C THR A 436 13.70 -16.76 54.45
N HIS A 437 12.81 -16.49 55.40
CA HIS A 437 12.85 -17.09 56.72
C HIS A 437 12.83 -18.62 56.56
N THR A 438 13.90 -19.28 56.99
CA THR A 438 13.95 -20.74 57.18
C THR A 438 13.01 -21.14 58.30
N GLN A 439 11.78 -21.50 57.96
CA GLN A 439 11.06 -22.55 58.67
C GLN A 439 10.65 -23.59 57.63
N GLU A 440 11.10 -24.82 57.82
CA GLU A 440 10.50 -25.99 57.18
C GLU A 440 8.99 -25.96 57.45
N ILE A 441 8.22 -25.51 56.46
CA ILE A 441 6.78 -25.72 56.44
C ILE A 441 6.58 -27.10 55.83
N ASP A 442 6.16 -28.06 56.64
CA ASP A 442 5.60 -29.33 56.17
C ASP A 442 4.37 -29.01 55.31
N ILE A 443 4.55 -28.94 53.98
CA ILE A 443 3.46 -28.71 53.02
C ILE A 443 2.57 -29.97 53.00
N LEU A 444 1.41 -29.90 53.67
CA LEU A 444 0.39 -30.94 53.62
C LEU A 444 -0.59 -30.66 52.45
N PRO A 445 -0.93 -31.65 51.60
CA PRO A 445 -1.84 -31.49 50.44
C PRO A 445 -3.28 -31.01 50.76
N GLY A 446 -3.62 -30.86 52.04
CA GLY A 446 -4.93 -30.44 52.54
C GLY A 446 -5.18 -28.93 52.52
N ASP A 447 -4.13 -28.11 52.42
CA ASP A 447 -4.21 -26.65 52.63
C ASP A 447 -4.42 -25.86 51.34
N ILE A 448 -4.78 -26.51 50.22
CA ILE A 448 -5.12 -25.84 48.95
C ILE A 448 -6.58 -26.09 48.60
N HIS A 449 -7.35 -25.01 48.55
CA HIS A 449 -8.78 -24.98 48.26
C HIS A 449 -9.06 -24.39 46.88
N LEU A 450 -9.91 -25.07 46.11
CA LEU A 450 -10.40 -24.62 44.80
C LEU A 450 -11.89 -24.29 44.91
N PHE A 451 -12.28 -23.04 44.66
CA PHE A 451 -13.69 -22.65 44.70
C PHE A 451 -14.01 -21.49 43.74
N PRO A 452 -15.21 -21.47 43.12
CA PRO A 452 -16.18 -22.56 43.11
C PRO A 452 -15.69 -23.73 42.24
N ASN A 453 -15.89 -24.96 42.72
CA ASN A 453 -15.65 -26.17 41.95
C ASN A 453 -16.89 -27.07 42.09
N PRO A 454 -17.75 -27.20 41.05
CA PRO A 454 -17.53 -26.77 39.66
C PRO A 454 -17.53 -25.25 39.44
N THR A 455 -16.81 -24.76 38.42
CA THR A 455 -16.74 -23.34 38.01
C THR A 455 -17.47 -23.08 36.69
N GLN A 456 -18.04 -21.89 36.51
CA GLN A 456 -18.61 -21.43 35.23
C GLN A 456 -17.65 -20.58 34.39
N GLY A 457 -16.47 -20.26 34.89
CA GLY A 457 -15.51 -19.42 34.15
C GLY A 457 -14.47 -18.73 35.01
N SER A 458 -14.60 -18.77 36.34
CA SER A 458 -13.58 -18.25 37.23
C SER A 458 -13.36 -19.16 38.44
N LEU A 459 -12.10 -19.49 38.71
CA LEU A 459 -11.70 -20.44 39.74
C LEU A 459 -10.73 -19.76 40.71
N THR A 460 -11.11 -19.62 41.97
CA THR A 460 -10.23 -19.12 43.03
C THR A 460 -9.44 -20.27 43.64
N ILE A 461 -8.14 -20.07 43.77
CA ILE A 461 -7.20 -20.96 44.45
C ILE A 461 -6.76 -20.26 45.72
N SER A 462 -6.95 -20.89 46.87
CA SER A 462 -6.52 -20.37 48.16
C SER A 462 -5.62 -21.38 48.87
N GLY A 463 -4.47 -20.91 49.36
CA GLY A 463 -3.54 -21.66 50.18
C GLY A 463 -3.08 -20.80 51.35
N ASP A 464 -3.64 -21.02 52.54
CA ASP A 464 -3.49 -20.14 53.71
C ASP A 464 -2.05 -19.97 54.22
N LYS A 465 -1.09 -20.77 53.71
CA LYS A 465 0.35 -20.68 54.01
C LYS A 465 1.27 -21.07 52.85
N ASN A 466 0.72 -21.29 51.65
CA ASN A 466 1.45 -21.83 50.51
C ASN A 466 1.68 -20.73 49.46
N ARG A 467 2.93 -20.54 49.05
CA ARG A 467 3.30 -19.63 47.96
C ARG A 467 3.24 -20.38 46.64
N ILE A 468 2.32 -19.97 45.77
CA ILE A 468 2.16 -20.58 44.46
C ILE A 468 2.96 -19.76 43.45
N TYR A 469 3.91 -20.41 42.78
CA TYR A 469 4.82 -19.78 41.82
C TYR A 469 4.35 -19.96 40.39
N ASP A 470 3.90 -21.18 40.06
CA ASP A 470 3.44 -21.53 38.73
C ASP A 470 2.16 -22.35 38.81
N PHE A 471 1.35 -22.28 37.76
CA PHE A 471 0.31 -23.27 37.54
C PHE A 471 0.22 -23.71 36.09
N TYR A 472 -0.20 -24.96 35.92
CA TYR A 472 -0.60 -25.53 34.64
C TYR A 472 -2.01 -26.11 34.78
N VAL A 473 -2.88 -25.83 33.83
CA VAL A 473 -4.15 -26.53 33.68
C VAL A 473 -4.00 -27.50 32.52
N VAL A 474 -4.30 -28.76 32.78
CA VAL A 474 -4.14 -29.86 31.84
C VAL A 474 -5.51 -30.47 31.57
N ASP A 475 -5.81 -30.73 30.31
CA ASP A 475 -7.03 -31.42 29.88
C ASP A 475 -6.96 -32.94 30.14
N PRO A 476 -8.05 -33.70 29.91
CA PRO A 476 -8.05 -35.17 30.09
C PRO A 476 -7.08 -35.94 29.17
N LEU A 477 -6.59 -35.31 28.10
CA LEU A 477 -5.64 -35.89 27.15
C LEU A 477 -4.18 -35.61 27.54
N GLY A 478 -3.94 -34.85 28.62
CA GLY A 478 -2.60 -34.51 29.09
C GLY A 478 -2.02 -33.25 28.44
N GLN A 479 -2.80 -32.47 27.70
CA GLN A 479 -2.35 -31.24 27.05
C GLN A 479 -2.52 -30.04 27.98
N THR A 480 -1.50 -29.19 28.06
CA THR A 480 -1.55 -27.94 28.83
C THR A 480 -2.42 -26.91 28.10
N VAL A 481 -3.56 -26.56 28.68
CA VAL A 481 -4.55 -25.64 28.11
C VAL A 481 -4.51 -24.25 28.70
N LEU A 482 -4.00 -24.09 29.93
CA LEU A 482 -3.66 -22.80 30.53
C LEU A 482 -2.35 -22.93 31.29
N ARG A 483 -1.57 -21.86 31.32
CA ARG A 483 -0.34 -21.79 32.11
C ARG A 483 -0.10 -20.40 32.65
N SER A 484 0.53 -20.32 33.80
CA SER A 484 1.19 -19.13 34.29
C SER A 484 2.51 -19.51 34.92
N ARG A 485 3.53 -18.68 34.68
CA ARG A 485 4.87 -18.84 35.26
C ARG A 485 5.26 -17.54 35.95
N GLY A 486 5.97 -17.67 37.08
CA GLY A 486 6.50 -16.50 37.79
C GLY A 486 5.40 -15.63 38.41
N LEU A 487 4.35 -16.24 38.94
CA LEU A 487 3.36 -15.50 39.73
C LEU A 487 4.05 -14.82 40.91
N ASN A 488 3.67 -13.57 41.18
CA ASN A 488 3.96 -12.94 42.46
C ASN A 488 3.36 -13.81 43.56
N PRO A 489 4.14 -14.26 44.57
CA PRO A 489 3.66 -15.20 45.57
C PRO A 489 2.45 -14.64 46.33
N GLN A 490 1.28 -15.22 46.11
CA GLN A 490 0.04 -14.83 46.77
C GLN A 490 -0.63 -16.05 47.41
N SER A 491 -1.19 -15.86 48.62
CA SER A 491 -1.94 -16.90 49.34
C SER A 491 -3.29 -17.19 48.70
N THR A 492 -3.78 -16.32 47.82
CA THR A 492 -5.02 -16.54 47.06
C THR A 492 -4.92 -15.82 45.72
N PHE A 493 -5.24 -16.50 44.62
CA PHE A 493 -5.36 -15.90 43.29
C PHE A 493 -6.47 -16.57 42.47
N GLN A 494 -6.85 -15.95 41.36
CA GLN A 494 -8.00 -16.35 40.55
C GLN A 494 -7.56 -16.67 39.13
N ILE A 495 -8.06 -17.80 38.59
CA ILE A 495 -7.85 -18.21 37.21
C ILE A 495 -9.11 -17.93 36.41
N GLU A 496 -8.96 -17.20 35.31
CA GLU A 496 -9.93 -17.10 34.22
C GLU A 496 -9.98 -18.42 33.45
N ALA A 497 -11.02 -19.21 33.68
CA ALA A 497 -11.30 -20.47 33.00
C ALA A 497 -12.46 -20.34 31.99
N SER A 498 -12.84 -19.11 31.64
CA SER A 498 -13.95 -18.78 30.73
C SER A 498 -13.71 -19.29 29.31
N SER A 499 -12.46 -19.31 28.86
CA SER A 499 -12.02 -19.83 27.55
C SER A 499 -11.95 -21.36 27.46
N LEU A 500 -12.07 -22.09 28.59
CA LEU A 500 -12.02 -23.54 28.59
C LEU A 500 -13.38 -24.16 28.20
N PRO A 501 -13.41 -25.18 27.32
CA PRO A 501 -14.60 -25.99 27.09
C PRO A 501 -15.15 -26.64 28.36
N GLN A 502 -16.41 -27.08 28.33
CA GLN A 502 -17.01 -27.84 29.43
C GLN A 502 -16.27 -29.17 29.60
N GLY A 503 -15.80 -29.47 30.81
CA GLY A 503 -14.98 -30.66 31.03
C GLY A 503 -14.30 -30.75 32.39
N LEU A 504 -13.57 -31.85 32.58
CA LEU A 504 -12.74 -32.13 33.75
C LEU A 504 -11.30 -31.70 33.47
N TYR A 505 -10.70 -30.94 34.38
CA TYR A 505 -9.34 -30.41 34.22
C TYR A 505 -8.49 -30.71 35.45
N THR A 506 -7.20 -30.98 35.23
CA THR A 506 -6.21 -31.12 36.29
C THR A 506 -5.38 -29.85 36.40
N LEU A 507 -5.48 -29.18 37.54
CA LEU A 507 -4.64 -28.05 37.90
C LEU A 507 -3.40 -28.58 38.62
N MET A 508 -2.22 -28.33 38.04
CA MET A 508 -0.92 -28.56 38.65
C MET A 508 -0.38 -27.24 39.18
N LEU A 509 0.06 -27.21 40.43
CA LEU A 509 0.59 -26.02 41.10
C LEU A 509 2.02 -26.29 41.55
N ARG A 510 2.93 -25.34 41.32
CA ARG A 510 4.26 -25.36 41.92
C ARG A 510 4.26 -24.55 43.21
N LEU A 511 4.55 -25.23 44.31
CA LEU A 511 4.80 -24.67 45.63
C LEU A 511 6.28 -24.87 45.93
N ASP A 512 7.05 -23.80 45.97
CA ASP A 512 8.52 -23.85 46.12
C ASP A 512 9.15 -24.85 45.10
N GLU A 513 9.75 -25.95 45.58
CA GLU A 513 10.33 -27.04 44.77
C GLU A 513 9.38 -28.24 44.51
N LYS A 514 8.13 -28.19 44.97
CA LYS A 514 7.19 -29.31 44.90
C LYS A 514 6.02 -29.01 43.98
N TRP A 515 5.63 -30.02 43.21
CA TRP A 515 4.40 -30.00 42.41
C TRP A 515 3.27 -30.68 43.16
N ILE A 516 2.12 -30.01 43.23
CA ILE A 516 0.87 -30.64 43.67
C ILE A 516 -0.16 -30.59 42.53
N SER A 517 -1.14 -31.49 42.57
CA SER A 517 -2.25 -31.48 41.62
C SER A 517 -3.60 -31.52 42.32
N LYS A 518 -4.58 -30.83 41.73
CA LYS A 518 -5.98 -30.80 42.14
C LYS A 518 -6.85 -30.81 40.89
N THR A 519 -8.05 -31.36 40.97
CA THR A 519 -8.96 -31.47 39.83
C THR A 519 -10.15 -30.52 40.00
N PHE A 520 -10.57 -29.86 38.92
CA PHE A 520 -11.78 -29.06 38.90
C PHE A 520 -12.63 -29.33 37.66
N VAL A 521 -13.92 -29.00 37.76
CA VAL A 521 -14.90 -29.17 36.68
C VAL A 521 -15.31 -27.80 36.15
N LYS A 522 -15.20 -27.61 34.83
CA LYS A 522 -15.76 -26.46 34.10
C LYS A 522 -17.14 -26.83 33.59
N LEU A 523 -18.17 -26.13 34.09
CA LEU A 523 -19.56 -26.23 33.63
C LEU A 523 -19.82 -25.43 32.37
#